data_AF-A0A9Q9HEK7-F1
#
_entry.id   AF-A0A9Q9HEK7-F1
#
_cell.length_a   1.000
_cell.length_b   1.000
_cell.length_c   1.000
_cell.angle_alpha   90.00
_cell.angle_beta   90.00
_cell.angle_gamma   90.00
#
_symmetry.space_group_name_H-M   'P 1'
#
loop_
_entity.id
_entity.type
_entity.pdbx_description
1 polymer ?
#
loop_
_entity_poly.entity_id
_entity_poly.type
_entity_poly.pdbx_seq_one_letter_code
_entity_poly.pdbx_strand_id
1 'polypeptide(L)'
;MGDIEGSSNAAQGALQNVNGTAAEAPATEKTSFWARLFSVFSPEPQAENEPGSDQPAAGSGAHGMINLRRLRVEDVAIPSAEIAAVPVTIGKDDLVGIFRQSGFTRIPVYEGTLDTPLGFVHLKDFSLTHGFNGGSSDFDLPRMLRPLLFVPPSMPIGVLLTKMQAERRHMALVIDEYGGVDGLVTIEDLIEQVVGEIEDEHDADELQTWYQEKPGSYIALARTPLPEFESEIGQSLTSHDAVDEEEIDTLGGLVFMLSGRVPARGEVIEHPEGAEFEVIDADPRRIKRLRVRLPDAAA
;
A
#
# COMPACT_ATOMS: atom_id res chain seq x y z
N MET A 1 19.84 -13.18 65.28
CA MET A 1 20.77 -14.33 65.33
C MET A 1 20.14 -15.45 64.53
N GLY A 2 20.79 -15.86 63.43
CA GLY A 2 20.57 -17.10 62.67
C GLY A 2 19.28 -17.15 61.83
N ASP A 3 19.30 -16.99 60.50
CA ASP A 3 19.94 -17.80 59.44
C ASP A 3 19.00 -18.91 58.91
N ILE A 4 18.75 -18.82 57.59
CA ILE A 4 18.66 -19.85 56.54
C ILE A 4 18.12 -21.24 56.90
N GLU A 5 17.30 -21.94 56.13
CA GLU A 5 17.33 -22.24 54.69
C GLU A 5 16.05 -23.09 54.44
N GLY A 6 15.36 -22.98 53.31
CA GLY A 6 15.62 -23.89 52.20
C GLY A 6 15.03 -25.29 52.44
N SER A 7 13.78 -25.52 52.00
CA SER A 7 13.26 -26.88 51.82
C SER A 7 12.84 -27.10 50.36
N SER A 8 13.29 -28.25 49.89
CA SER A 8 13.35 -28.75 48.53
C SER A 8 12.07 -29.45 48.08
N ASN A 9 12.02 -29.62 46.75
CA ASN A 9 11.49 -30.78 46.01
C ASN A 9 9.97 -30.98 45.89
N ALA A 10 9.52 -30.72 44.67
CA ALA A 10 9.00 -31.72 43.72
C ALA A 10 8.05 -32.80 44.25
N ALA A 11 6.81 -32.79 43.76
CA ALA A 11 6.28 -33.83 42.85
C ALA A 11 4.76 -33.70 42.65
N GLN A 12 4.36 -33.84 41.38
CA GLN A 12 3.20 -34.59 40.88
C GLN A 12 1.78 -34.26 41.40
N GLY A 13 0.87 -34.03 40.46
CA GLY A 13 -0.56 -34.21 40.70
C GLY A 13 -1.43 -33.66 39.59
N ALA A 14 -1.86 -34.52 38.68
CA ALA A 14 -2.75 -34.21 37.58
C ALA A 14 -4.20 -33.89 38.05
N LEU A 15 -4.81 -32.95 37.35
CA LEU A 15 -6.22 -32.87 36.91
C LEU A 15 -7.33 -33.17 37.92
N GLN A 16 -8.12 -32.14 38.23
CA GLN A 16 -9.56 -32.28 38.42
C GLN A 16 -10.31 -31.17 37.68
N ASN A 17 -11.02 -31.59 36.63
CA ASN A 17 -12.00 -30.82 35.88
C ASN A 17 -13.19 -30.44 36.79
N VAL A 18 -13.57 -29.17 36.76
CA VAL A 18 -14.94 -28.74 37.06
C VAL A 18 -15.46 -27.99 35.85
N ASN A 19 -16.37 -28.62 35.12
CA ASN A 19 -17.13 -28.01 34.04
C ASN A 19 -18.11 -26.98 34.62
N GLY A 20 -17.99 -25.73 34.20
CA GLY A 20 -19.00 -24.68 34.34
C GLY A 20 -19.11 -23.95 33.00
N THR A 21 -20.19 -24.23 32.29
CA THR A 21 -20.54 -23.73 30.96
C THR A 21 -20.71 -22.21 30.91
N ALA A 22 -20.00 -21.54 30.00
CA ALA A 22 -20.42 -20.27 29.41
C ALA A 22 -19.84 -20.14 27.98
N ALA A 23 -20.75 -19.89 27.05
CA ALA A 23 -20.65 -19.62 25.61
C ALA A 23 -19.27 -19.32 24.99
N GLU A 24 -19.00 -20.05 23.90
CA GLU A 24 -17.96 -19.80 22.90
C GLU A 24 -18.10 -18.43 22.22
N ALA A 25 -16.98 -17.73 22.08
CA ALA A 25 -16.75 -16.75 21.02
C ALA A 25 -15.46 -17.18 20.28
N PRO A 26 -15.43 -17.19 18.93
CA PRO A 26 -14.31 -17.76 18.19
C PRO A 26 -13.08 -16.88 18.33
N ALA A 27 -11.98 -17.47 18.80
CA ALA A 27 -10.67 -16.87 18.76
C ALA A 27 -10.23 -16.73 17.29
N THR A 28 -10.21 -15.50 16.78
CA THR A 28 -9.64 -15.18 15.48
C THR A 28 -8.14 -15.45 15.49
N GLU A 29 -7.75 -16.59 14.92
CA GLU A 29 -6.39 -16.86 14.45
C GLU A 29 -5.99 -15.82 13.42
N LYS A 30 -5.22 -14.81 13.82
CA LYS A 30 -4.54 -13.89 12.90
C LYS A 30 -3.08 -13.71 13.28
N THR A 31 -2.33 -14.79 13.20
CA THR A 31 -0.86 -14.76 13.14
C THR A 31 -0.37 -15.93 12.28
N SER A 32 -0.50 -15.82 10.96
CA SER A 32 0.15 -16.79 10.05
C SER A 32 0.39 -16.28 8.62
N PHE A 33 0.27 -14.96 8.36
CA PHE A 33 0.61 -14.42 7.03
C PHE A 33 2.04 -13.90 6.99
N TRP A 34 2.43 -13.06 7.94
CA TRP A 34 3.79 -12.52 8.01
C TRP A 34 4.85 -13.61 8.22
N ALA A 35 4.57 -14.60 9.07
CA ALA A 35 5.53 -15.68 9.33
C ALA A 35 5.81 -16.56 8.09
N ARG A 36 4.84 -16.71 7.17
CA ARG A 36 4.97 -17.52 5.96
C ARG A 36 5.76 -16.81 4.85
N LEU A 37 5.66 -15.48 4.78
CA LEU A 37 6.44 -14.67 3.85
C LEU A 37 7.92 -14.55 4.26
N PHE A 38 8.21 -14.49 5.57
CA PHE A 38 9.60 -14.36 6.07
C PHE A 38 10.40 -15.66 6.04
N SER A 39 9.76 -16.85 6.03
CA SER A 39 10.47 -18.13 5.93
C SER A 39 11.09 -18.38 4.55
N VAL A 40 10.64 -17.68 3.50
CA VAL A 40 11.18 -17.82 2.13
C VAL A 40 12.54 -17.13 1.95
N PHE A 41 12.91 -16.20 2.84
CA PHE A 41 14.13 -15.38 2.70
C PHE A 41 15.29 -15.78 3.63
N SER A 42 15.21 -16.94 4.31
CA SER A 42 16.32 -17.42 5.14
C SER A 42 17.28 -18.28 4.32
N PRO A 43 18.60 -17.96 4.26
CA PRO A 43 19.58 -18.81 3.59
C PRO A 43 20.03 -19.91 4.56
N GLU A 44 19.57 -21.14 4.37
CA GLU A 44 20.20 -22.32 4.96
C GLU A 44 21.21 -22.94 3.97
N PRO A 45 22.34 -23.50 4.47
CA PRO A 45 23.39 -24.05 3.64
C PRO A 45 22.94 -25.37 2.99
N GLN A 46 23.31 -25.51 1.72
CA GLN A 46 23.01 -26.66 0.84
C GLN A 46 23.46 -28.01 1.41
N ALA A 47 22.56 -28.99 1.34
CA ALA A 47 22.89 -30.41 1.32
C ALA A 47 22.23 -31.07 0.09
N GLU A 48 22.97 -31.98 -0.54
CA GLU A 48 22.79 -32.45 -1.91
C GLU A 48 21.64 -33.47 -2.13
N ASN A 49 20.95 -33.29 -3.27
CA ASN A 49 20.31 -34.26 -4.19
C ASN A 49 19.27 -35.30 -3.71
N GLU A 50 18.03 -35.16 -4.21
CA GLU A 50 17.28 -36.22 -4.93
C GLU A 50 16.34 -35.61 -6.00
N PRO A 51 16.07 -36.27 -7.15
CA PRO A 51 15.33 -35.71 -8.27
C PRO A 51 13.84 -36.09 -8.24
N GLY A 52 12.93 -35.12 -8.33
CA GLY A 52 11.51 -35.41 -8.50
C GLY A 52 10.58 -34.19 -8.45
N SER A 53 9.81 -34.01 -9.52
CA SER A 53 8.80 -32.97 -9.81
C SER A 53 9.32 -31.59 -10.24
N ASP A 54 9.38 -31.39 -11.57
CA ASP A 54 9.37 -30.06 -12.19
C ASP A 54 8.06 -29.35 -11.82
N GLN A 55 8.14 -28.45 -10.84
CA GLN A 55 7.22 -27.32 -10.74
C GLN A 55 8.03 -26.08 -11.12
N PRO A 56 7.65 -25.34 -12.18
CA PRO A 56 8.28 -24.06 -12.46
C PRO A 56 7.73 -23.02 -11.49
N ALA A 57 8.27 -22.97 -10.27
CA ALA A 57 8.07 -21.87 -9.33
C ALA A 57 9.07 -20.73 -9.67
N ALA A 58 8.84 -20.01 -10.76
CA ALA A 58 9.71 -18.88 -11.15
C ALA A 58 9.04 -17.92 -12.15
N GLY A 59 8.04 -17.16 -11.72
CA GLY A 59 7.40 -16.12 -12.56
C GLY A 59 7.33 -14.75 -11.90
N SER A 60 6.70 -14.67 -10.73
CA SER A 60 6.37 -13.39 -10.05
C SER A 60 7.58 -12.68 -9.41
N GLY A 61 8.62 -13.42 -9.01
CA GLY A 61 9.86 -12.82 -8.49
C GLY A 61 10.68 -12.07 -9.55
N ALA A 62 10.54 -12.42 -10.83
CA ALA A 62 11.43 -11.89 -11.87
C ALA A 62 11.24 -10.38 -12.10
N HIS A 63 10.00 -9.90 -12.16
CA HIS A 63 9.69 -8.49 -12.43
C HIS A 63 10.02 -7.56 -11.25
N GLY A 64 9.64 -7.97 -10.04
CA GLY A 64 10.01 -7.28 -8.80
C GLY A 64 11.52 -7.18 -8.58
N MET A 65 12.24 -8.29 -8.86
CA MET A 65 13.71 -8.31 -8.79
C MET A 65 14.37 -7.47 -9.87
N ILE A 66 13.71 -7.24 -11.01
CA ILE A 66 14.18 -6.31 -12.06
C ILE A 66 14.01 -4.86 -11.60
N ASN A 67 12.88 -4.50 -10.98
CA ASN A 67 12.64 -3.16 -10.45
C ASN A 67 13.66 -2.78 -9.36
N LEU A 68 13.98 -3.72 -8.46
CA LEU A 68 15.02 -3.55 -7.44
C LEU A 68 16.39 -3.18 -8.01
N ARG A 69 16.67 -3.56 -9.27
CA ARG A 69 17.92 -3.28 -9.99
C ARG A 69 17.87 -2.03 -10.86
N ARG A 70 16.69 -1.56 -11.26
CA ARG A 70 16.53 -0.46 -12.23
C ARG A 70 16.11 0.85 -11.59
N LEU A 71 15.19 0.81 -10.63
CA LEU A 71 14.63 2.01 -10.01
C LEU A 71 15.55 2.57 -8.93
N ARG A 72 15.54 3.89 -8.83
CA ARG A 72 16.23 4.70 -7.83
C ARG A 72 15.22 5.27 -6.85
N VAL A 73 15.73 5.75 -5.72
CA VAL A 73 14.91 6.38 -4.68
C VAL A 73 14.11 7.56 -5.24
N GLU A 74 14.70 8.37 -6.11
CA GLU A 74 14.02 9.49 -6.77
C GLU A 74 12.81 9.08 -7.63
N ASP A 75 12.81 7.87 -8.20
CA ASP A 75 11.71 7.39 -9.06
C ASP A 75 10.45 7.02 -8.26
N VAL A 76 10.59 6.80 -6.95
CA VAL A 76 9.54 6.26 -6.07
C VAL A 76 9.24 7.17 -4.87
N ALA A 77 10.02 8.23 -4.68
CA ALA A 77 9.88 9.13 -3.55
C ALA A 77 8.63 10.00 -3.65
N ILE A 78 7.97 10.18 -2.52
CA ILE A 78 6.93 11.20 -2.34
C ILE A 78 7.63 12.57 -2.38
N PRO A 79 7.27 13.47 -3.32
CA PRO A 79 7.91 14.79 -3.44
C PRO A 79 7.77 15.60 -2.16
N SER A 80 8.77 16.43 -1.84
CA SER A 80 8.79 17.22 -0.60
C SER A 80 7.54 18.09 -0.37
N ALA A 81 6.97 18.63 -1.44
CA ALA A 81 5.73 19.41 -1.40
C ALA A 81 4.48 18.60 -0.98
N GLU A 82 4.50 17.28 -1.15
CA GLU A 82 3.41 16.36 -0.80
C GLU A 82 3.63 15.71 0.58
N ILE A 83 4.76 15.95 1.25
CA ILE A 83 5.05 15.37 2.56
C ILE A 83 4.18 16.02 3.64
N ALA A 84 3.31 15.22 4.25
CA ALA A 84 2.63 15.60 5.48
C ALA A 84 3.60 15.53 6.67
N ALA A 85 4.10 16.69 7.11
CA ALA A 85 4.99 16.83 8.26
C ALA A 85 4.47 17.90 9.24
N VAL A 86 4.97 17.87 10.47
CA VAL A 86 4.55 18.81 11.53
C VAL A 86 5.76 19.49 12.18
N PRO A 87 5.63 20.76 12.63
CA PRO A 87 6.68 21.40 13.39
C PRO A 87 6.78 20.79 14.79
N VAL A 88 7.98 20.80 15.38
CA VAL A 88 8.22 20.32 16.76
C VAL A 88 7.39 21.05 17.82
N THR A 89 6.94 22.27 17.51
CA THR A 89 6.14 23.13 18.38
C THR A 89 4.63 22.85 18.30
N ILE A 90 4.19 21.88 17.48
CA ILE A 90 2.77 21.54 17.33
C ILE A 90 2.13 21.17 18.68
N GLY A 91 0.89 21.62 18.91
CA GLY A 91 0.12 21.23 20.09
C GLY A 91 -0.36 19.78 20.03
N LYS A 92 -0.63 19.18 21.19
CA LYS A 92 -1.16 17.81 21.29
C LYS A 92 -2.43 17.63 20.46
N ASP A 93 -3.42 18.51 20.64
CA ASP A 93 -4.73 18.38 20.00
C ASP A 93 -4.66 18.55 18.49
N ASP A 94 -3.80 19.46 18.01
CA ASP A 94 -3.53 19.65 16.58
C ASP A 94 -2.87 18.40 15.98
N LEU A 95 -1.90 17.80 16.68
CA LEU A 95 -1.28 16.56 16.25
C LEU A 95 -2.28 15.40 16.17
N VAL A 96 -3.24 15.31 17.11
CA VAL A 96 -4.37 14.36 17.00
C VAL A 96 -5.20 14.65 15.76
N GLY A 97 -5.48 15.93 15.49
CA GLY A 97 -6.17 16.37 14.28
C GLY A 97 -5.48 15.86 13.02
N ILE A 98 -4.16 16.03 12.91
CA ILE A 98 -3.38 15.54 11.77
C ILE A 98 -3.48 14.02 11.64
N PHE A 99 -3.26 13.26 12.72
CA PHE A 99 -3.37 11.80 12.68
C PHE A 99 -4.74 11.31 12.20
N ARG A 100 -5.83 11.98 12.61
CA ARG A 100 -7.20 11.62 12.21
C ARG A 100 -7.52 11.98 10.76
N GLN A 101 -6.98 13.11 10.27
CA GLN A 101 -7.25 13.60 8.92
C GLN A 101 -6.43 12.85 7.88
N SER A 102 -5.16 12.58 8.17
CA SER A 102 -4.25 11.94 7.21
C SER A 102 -4.35 10.41 7.21
N GLY A 103 -4.71 9.81 8.36
CA GLY A 103 -4.67 8.36 8.54
C GLY A 103 -3.25 7.77 8.61
N PHE A 104 -2.21 8.61 8.62
CA PHE A 104 -0.83 8.14 8.64
C PHE A 104 -0.40 7.61 10.00
N THR A 105 0.41 6.57 10.00
CA THR A 105 0.94 5.96 11.23
C THR A 105 2.24 6.61 11.71
N ARG A 106 2.93 7.32 10.81
CA ARG A 106 4.22 7.97 11.03
C ARG A 106 4.20 9.34 10.37
N ILE A 107 4.61 10.37 11.10
CA ILE A 107 4.62 11.74 10.62
C ILE A 107 6.01 12.35 10.90
N PRO A 108 6.74 12.83 9.88
CA PRO A 108 7.99 13.57 10.09
C PRO A 108 7.79 14.82 10.94
N VAL A 109 8.76 15.11 11.80
CA VAL A 109 8.79 16.28 12.66
C VAL A 109 10.02 17.11 12.35
N TYR A 110 9.83 18.40 12.15
CA TYR A 110 10.90 19.33 11.76
C TYR A 110 11.00 20.56 12.68
N GLU A 111 12.12 21.26 12.60
CA GLU A 111 12.32 22.57 13.24
C GLU A 111 12.44 23.67 12.17
N GLY A 112 11.54 24.65 12.17
CA GLY A 112 11.55 25.74 11.19
C GLY A 112 11.10 25.31 9.80
N THR A 113 11.95 24.60 9.05
CA THR A 113 11.66 24.08 7.70
C THR A 113 11.84 22.57 7.64
N LEU A 114 11.29 21.94 6.60
CA LEU A 114 11.41 20.50 6.40
C LEU A 114 12.88 20.04 6.25
N ASP A 115 13.76 20.94 5.80
CA ASP A 115 15.21 20.72 5.66
C ASP A 115 15.94 20.56 7.01
N THR A 116 15.27 20.83 8.13
CA THR A 116 15.79 20.54 9.48
C THR A 116 14.94 19.47 10.18
N PRO A 117 14.99 18.21 9.72
CA PRO A 117 14.21 17.12 10.30
C PRO A 117 14.80 16.67 11.64
N LEU A 118 13.95 16.54 12.65
CA LEU A 118 14.34 16.05 13.99
C LEU A 118 14.11 14.55 14.15
N GLY A 119 13.16 13.99 13.40
CA GLY A 119 12.74 12.59 13.51
C GLY A 119 11.30 12.43 13.03
N PHE A 120 10.63 11.36 13.45
CA PHE A 120 9.20 11.19 13.21
C PHE A 120 8.47 10.79 14.49
N VAL A 121 7.19 11.16 14.57
CA VAL A 121 6.28 10.70 15.61
C VAL A 121 5.46 9.52 15.11
N HIS A 122 5.31 8.50 15.95
CA HIS A 122 4.56 7.30 15.63
C HIS A 122 3.21 7.31 16.36
N LEU A 123 2.11 7.03 15.64
CA LEU A 123 0.75 7.03 16.18
C LEU A 123 0.62 6.10 17.41
N LYS A 124 1.18 4.88 17.32
CA LYS A 124 1.25 3.94 18.45
C LYS A 124 1.86 4.57 19.70
N ASP A 125 3.03 5.20 19.62
CA ASP A 125 3.71 5.77 20.80
C ASP A 125 2.92 6.94 21.37
N PHE A 126 2.36 7.77 20.48
CA PHE A 126 1.43 8.83 20.84
C PHE A 126 0.23 8.28 21.61
N SER A 127 -0.43 7.25 21.07
CA SER A 127 -1.62 6.64 21.67
C SER A 127 -1.34 5.88 22.97
N LEU A 128 -0.17 5.27 23.14
CA LEU A 128 0.19 4.57 24.38
C LEU A 128 0.54 5.55 25.51
N THR A 129 1.13 6.70 25.16
CA THR A 129 1.52 7.73 26.15
C THR A 129 0.34 8.60 26.56
N HIS A 130 -0.59 8.85 25.63
CA HIS A 130 -1.66 9.83 25.83
C HIS A 130 -3.09 9.30 25.63
N GLY A 131 -3.26 8.01 25.29
CA GLY A 131 -4.55 7.35 25.07
C GLY A 131 -4.90 6.34 26.19
N PHE A 132 -6.18 6.34 26.56
CA PHE A 132 -6.88 5.37 27.42
C PHE A 132 -6.61 5.33 28.93
N ASN A 133 -5.53 5.89 29.48
CA ASN A 133 -5.39 6.05 30.94
C ASN A 133 -4.60 7.32 31.26
N GLY A 134 -5.32 8.45 31.32
CA GLY A 134 -4.77 9.79 31.54
C GLY A 134 -3.95 9.92 32.82
N GLY A 135 -2.67 9.57 32.74
CA GLY A 135 -1.63 10.28 33.44
C GLY A 135 -1.40 11.58 32.68
N SER A 136 -1.59 12.70 33.37
CA SER A 136 -1.22 14.04 32.95
C SER A 136 0.30 14.17 32.79
N SER A 137 0.89 13.45 31.83
CA SER A 137 2.22 13.79 31.35
C SER A 137 2.07 15.00 30.44
N ASP A 138 2.86 16.03 30.72
CA ASP A 138 3.00 17.17 29.82
C ASP A 138 3.37 16.64 28.43
N PHE A 139 2.68 17.16 27.41
CA PHE A 139 2.95 16.77 26.04
C PHE A 139 4.34 17.26 25.65
N ASP A 140 5.25 16.33 25.43
CA ASP A 140 6.65 16.58 25.07
C ASP A 140 6.98 15.76 23.82
N LEU A 141 6.67 16.35 22.66
CA LEU A 141 6.90 15.73 21.35
C LEU A 141 8.36 15.28 21.13
N PRO A 142 9.39 16.09 21.45
CA PRO A 142 10.79 15.69 21.35
C PRO A 142 11.12 14.32 21.97
N ARG A 143 10.50 13.97 23.10
CA ARG A 143 10.73 12.67 23.77
C ARG A 143 10.13 11.47 23.04
N MET A 144 9.20 11.72 22.11
CA MET A 144 8.49 10.70 21.36
C MET A 144 9.08 10.49 19.96
N LEU A 145 10.07 11.30 19.59
CA LEU A 145 10.68 11.25 18.26
C LEU A 145 11.50 9.98 18.10
N ARG A 146 11.25 9.30 16.99
CA ARG A 146 12.07 8.21 16.50
C ARG A 146 12.98 8.69 15.36
N PRO A 147 14.16 8.10 15.20
CA PRO A 147 15.14 8.57 14.23
C PRO A 147 14.71 8.27 12.79
N LEU A 148 14.93 9.23 11.87
CA LEU A 148 14.70 9.10 10.41
C LEU A 148 15.93 8.61 9.65
N LEU A 149 15.71 7.70 8.70
CA LEU A 149 16.78 7.22 7.82
C LEU A 149 17.01 8.29 6.74
N PHE A 150 18.26 8.60 6.44
CA PHE A 150 18.59 9.57 5.38
C PHE A 150 19.28 8.86 4.22
N VAL A 151 18.82 9.13 3.01
CA VAL A 151 19.31 8.50 1.78
C VAL A 151 19.42 9.49 0.62
N PRO A 152 20.38 9.31 -0.30
CA PRO A 152 20.46 10.13 -1.49
C PRO A 152 19.44 9.68 -2.56
N PRO A 153 18.97 10.59 -3.45
CA PRO A 153 18.00 10.28 -4.50
C PRO A 153 18.48 9.21 -5.48
N SER A 154 19.79 9.17 -5.75
CA SER A 154 20.41 8.22 -6.67
C SER A 154 20.55 6.78 -6.13
N MET A 155 20.24 6.53 -4.85
CA MET A 155 20.35 5.19 -4.27
C MET A 155 19.41 4.19 -4.96
N PRO A 156 19.85 2.98 -5.32
CA PRO A 156 18.93 1.95 -5.82
C PRO A 156 17.93 1.50 -4.76
N ILE A 157 16.66 1.33 -5.15
CA ILE A 157 15.59 1.00 -4.20
C ILE A 157 15.82 -0.32 -3.46
N GLY A 158 16.49 -1.31 -4.07
CA GLY A 158 16.79 -2.58 -3.40
C GLY A 158 17.87 -2.47 -2.33
N VAL A 159 18.80 -1.53 -2.48
CA VAL A 159 19.77 -1.19 -1.43
C VAL A 159 19.06 -0.53 -0.26
N LEU A 160 18.14 0.40 -0.54
CA LEU A 160 17.32 1.04 0.48
C LEU A 160 16.45 0.02 1.23
N LEU A 161 15.74 -0.86 0.53
CA LEU A 161 14.90 -1.90 1.14
C LEU A 161 15.71 -2.80 2.09
N THR A 162 16.89 -3.25 1.65
CA THR A 162 17.79 -4.07 2.49
C THR A 162 18.23 -3.30 3.75
N LYS A 163 18.57 -2.01 3.59
CA LYS A 163 18.97 -1.14 4.72
C LYS A 163 17.83 -0.93 5.71
N MET A 164 16.62 -0.66 5.22
CA MET A 164 15.40 -0.50 6.00
C MET A 164 15.06 -1.76 6.80
N GLN A 165 15.22 -2.94 6.20
CA GLN A 165 15.04 -4.23 6.88
C GLN A 165 16.09 -4.46 7.97
N ALA A 166 17.37 -4.22 7.67
CA ALA A 166 18.47 -4.41 8.61
C ALA A 166 18.36 -3.49 9.84
N GLU A 167 18.02 -2.22 9.62
CA GLU A 167 17.88 -1.22 10.70
C GLU A 167 16.48 -1.25 11.36
N ARG A 168 15.53 -2.04 10.83
CA ARG A 168 14.11 -2.07 11.23
C ARG A 168 13.45 -0.69 11.17
N ARG A 169 13.71 0.04 10.08
CA ARG A 169 13.22 1.42 9.84
C ARG A 169 12.34 1.43 8.62
N HIS A 170 11.14 1.97 8.79
CA HIS A 170 10.06 1.89 7.79
C HIS A 170 9.85 3.20 7.04
N MET A 171 10.70 4.20 7.30
CA MET A 171 10.59 5.54 6.72
C MET A 171 11.98 6.14 6.53
N ALA A 172 12.21 6.73 5.36
CA ALA A 172 13.44 7.43 5.00
C ALA A 172 13.13 8.79 4.37
N LEU A 173 13.93 9.81 4.71
CA LEU A 173 13.96 11.08 3.99
C LEU A 173 15.04 11.03 2.90
N VAL A 174 14.67 11.54 1.74
CA VAL A 174 15.56 11.72 0.60
C VAL A 174 16.19 13.09 0.72
N ILE A 175 17.53 13.13 0.77
CA ILE A 175 18.31 14.35 0.96
C ILE A 175 19.18 14.59 -0.26
N ASP A 176 19.14 15.82 -0.78
CA ASP A 176 19.96 16.27 -1.90
C ASP A 176 21.42 16.53 -1.48
N GLU A 177 22.26 16.96 -2.43
CA GLU A 177 23.67 17.26 -2.16
C GLU A 177 23.88 18.52 -1.31
N TYR A 178 22.86 19.37 -1.17
CA TYR A 178 22.89 20.62 -0.41
C TYR A 178 22.32 20.47 1.00
N GLY A 179 21.79 19.30 1.34
CA GLY A 179 21.16 19.00 2.63
C GLY A 179 19.67 19.31 2.70
N GLY A 180 19.04 19.65 1.57
CA GLY A 180 17.60 19.86 1.43
C GLY A 180 16.84 18.54 1.37
N VAL A 181 15.57 18.57 1.80
CA VAL A 181 14.67 17.41 1.68
C VAL A 181 14.00 17.41 0.31
N ASP A 182 14.34 16.44 -0.52
CA ASP A 182 13.73 16.22 -1.84
C ASP A 182 12.47 15.37 -1.77
N GLY A 183 12.41 14.46 -0.79
CA GLY A 183 11.28 13.53 -0.71
C GLY A 183 11.28 12.60 0.50
N LEU A 184 10.30 11.70 0.52
CA LEU A 184 10.07 10.69 1.55
C LEU A 184 9.80 9.34 0.89
N VAL A 185 10.36 8.27 1.46
CA VAL A 185 10.08 6.90 1.03
C VAL A 185 9.72 6.04 2.25
N THR A 186 8.66 5.23 2.12
CA THR A 186 8.30 4.22 3.11
C THR A 186 8.69 2.82 2.64
N ILE A 187 8.84 1.88 3.59
CA ILE A 187 9.17 0.50 3.23
C ILE A 187 8.01 -0.15 2.47
N GLU A 188 6.79 0.28 2.77
CA GLU A 188 5.57 -0.14 2.11
C GLU A 188 5.62 0.22 0.60
N ASP A 189 6.03 1.46 0.26
CA ASP A 189 6.21 1.90 -1.14
C ASP A 189 7.27 1.07 -1.88
N LEU A 190 8.36 0.72 -1.19
CA LEU A 190 9.41 -0.11 -1.78
C LEU A 190 8.95 -1.54 -2.02
N ILE A 191 8.23 -2.11 -1.05
CA ILE A 191 7.67 -3.46 -1.18
C ILE A 191 6.66 -3.50 -2.32
N GLU A 192 5.84 -2.46 -2.50
CA GLU A 192 4.93 -2.35 -3.65
C GLU A 192 5.68 -2.47 -4.99
N GLN A 193 6.87 -1.87 -5.12
CA GLN A 193 7.65 -1.99 -6.36
C GLN A 193 8.25 -3.39 -6.60
N VAL A 194 8.45 -4.18 -5.53
CA VAL A 194 8.97 -5.55 -5.60
C VAL A 194 7.85 -6.56 -5.79
N VAL A 195 6.77 -6.40 -5.05
CA VAL A 195 5.66 -7.35 -5.05
C VAL A 195 4.72 -7.05 -6.21
N GLY A 196 4.66 -5.80 -6.68
CA GLY A 196 3.55 -5.32 -7.49
C GLY A 196 2.26 -5.36 -6.67
N GLU A 197 1.14 -4.94 -7.28
CA GLU A 197 -0.12 -5.64 -6.96
C GLU A 197 0.21 -7.12 -7.19
N ILE A 198 -0.08 -8.02 -6.25
CA ILE A 198 0.06 -9.46 -6.51
C ILE A 198 -0.94 -9.78 -7.62
N GLU A 199 -0.49 -9.62 -8.87
CA GLU A 199 -1.14 -10.12 -10.06
C GLU A 199 -0.99 -11.64 -9.96
N ASP A 200 -2.14 -12.26 -9.67
CA ASP A 200 -2.30 -13.69 -9.49
C ASP A 200 -1.75 -14.42 -10.72
N GLU A 201 -1.19 -15.61 -10.51
CA GLU A 201 -0.36 -16.37 -11.46
C GLU A 201 -1.19 -17.04 -12.58
N HIS A 202 -2.32 -16.41 -12.92
CA HIS A 202 -3.23 -16.76 -13.99
C HIS A 202 -3.13 -15.79 -15.19
N ASP A 203 -2.01 -15.07 -15.33
CA ASP A 203 -1.69 -14.22 -16.48
C ASP A 203 -1.23 -15.02 -17.72
N ALA A 204 -2.11 -15.89 -18.21
CA ALA A 204 -2.18 -16.20 -19.63
C ALA A 204 -3.20 -15.29 -20.35
N ASP A 205 -3.98 -14.50 -19.61
CA ASP A 205 -5.05 -13.65 -20.15
C ASP A 205 -4.70 -12.14 -20.15
N GLU A 206 -3.41 -11.78 -20.10
CA GLU A 206 -2.93 -10.38 -20.09
C GLU A 206 -3.18 -9.60 -21.41
N LEU A 207 -3.91 -10.18 -22.37
CA LEU A 207 -4.50 -9.46 -23.50
C LEU A 207 -5.92 -8.94 -23.19
N GLN A 208 -6.60 -9.53 -22.20
CA GLN A 208 -8.02 -9.31 -21.99
C GLN A 208 -8.23 -8.17 -20.99
N THR A 209 -8.15 -6.93 -21.49
CA THR A 209 -8.27 -5.72 -20.66
C THR A 209 -9.72 -5.40 -20.23
N TRP A 210 -10.69 -6.22 -20.64
CA TRP A 210 -12.09 -6.15 -20.23
C TRP A 210 -12.73 -7.54 -20.16
N TYR A 211 -13.78 -7.71 -19.36
CA TYR A 211 -14.64 -8.89 -19.42
C TYR A 211 -16.11 -8.48 -19.34
N GLN A 212 -16.99 -9.31 -19.89
CA GLN A 212 -18.43 -9.10 -19.78
C GLN A 212 -18.93 -9.64 -18.43
N GLU A 213 -19.45 -8.75 -17.58
CA GLU A 213 -20.05 -9.12 -16.28
C GLU A 213 -21.44 -9.73 -16.48
N LYS A 214 -22.23 -9.15 -17.39
CA LYS A 214 -23.58 -9.57 -17.80
C LYS A 214 -23.81 -9.12 -19.26
N PRO A 215 -24.82 -9.65 -19.98
CA PRO A 215 -25.14 -9.18 -21.32
C PRO A 215 -25.22 -7.64 -21.38
N GLY A 216 -24.36 -7.04 -22.20
CA GLY A 216 -24.26 -5.58 -22.36
C GLY A 216 -23.69 -4.79 -21.17
N SER A 217 -23.11 -5.45 -20.16
CA SER A 217 -22.38 -4.84 -19.05
C SER A 217 -20.96 -5.41 -18.97
N TYR A 218 -19.97 -4.55 -19.12
CA TYR A 218 -18.55 -4.91 -19.15
C TYR A 218 -17.80 -4.26 -18.00
N ILE A 219 -16.77 -4.95 -17.52
CA ILE A 219 -15.79 -4.41 -16.57
C ILE A 219 -14.49 -4.30 -17.33
N ALA A 220 -13.99 -3.08 -17.47
CA ALA A 220 -12.80 -2.78 -18.26
C ALA A 220 -11.78 -1.99 -17.44
N LEU A 221 -10.50 -2.19 -17.76
CA LEU A 221 -9.44 -1.32 -17.25
C LEU A 221 -9.49 0.02 -18.00
N ALA A 222 -9.15 1.11 -17.31
CA ALA A 222 -9.09 2.42 -17.98
C ALA A 222 -8.07 2.46 -19.12
N ARG A 223 -7.03 1.59 -19.07
CA ARG A 223 -6.02 1.42 -20.12
C ARG A 223 -6.47 0.62 -21.33
N THR A 224 -7.69 0.08 -21.32
CA THR A 224 -8.22 -0.68 -22.47
C THR A 224 -8.15 0.18 -23.73
N PRO A 225 -7.49 -0.28 -24.80
CA PRO A 225 -7.47 0.42 -26.09
C PRO A 225 -8.89 0.58 -26.60
N LEU A 226 -9.28 1.82 -26.91
CA LEU A 226 -10.63 2.13 -27.34
C LEU A 226 -11.04 1.36 -28.62
N PRO A 227 -10.20 1.28 -29.68
CA PRO A 227 -10.57 0.59 -30.91
C PRO A 227 -10.83 -0.91 -30.74
N GLU A 228 -10.11 -1.54 -29.80
CA GLU A 228 -10.28 -2.96 -29.49
C GLU A 228 -11.59 -3.21 -28.76
N PHE A 229 -11.93 -2.34 -27.82
CA PHE A 229 -13.19 -2.42 -27.08
C PHE A 229 -14.40 -2.14 -27.97
N GLU A 230 -14.33 -1.13 -28.84
CA GLU A 230 -15.36 -0.84 -29.84
C GLU A 230 -15.62 -2.04 -30.77
N SER A 231 -14.54 -2.72 -31.18
CA SER A 231 -14.63 -3.94 -31.99
C SER A 231 -15.36 -5.08 -31.28
N GLU A 232 -15.17 -5.21 -29.96
CA GLU A 232 -15.87 -6.19 -29.13
C GLU A 232 -17.37 -5.87 -29.00
N ILE A 233 -17.70 -4.62 -28.66
CA ILE A 233 -19.11 -4.24 -28.45
C ILE A 233 -19.87 -4.04 -29.76
N GLY A 234 -19.16 -4.01 -30.90
CA GLY A 234 -19.75 -3.83 -32.23
C GLY A 234 -20.33 -2.43 -32.45
N GLN A 235 -19.93 -1.46 -31.63
CA GLN A 235 -20.39 -0.07 -31.65
C GLN A 235 -19.19 0.85 -31.47
N SER A 236 -19.14 1.93 -32.24
CA SER A 236 -18.16 3.00 -32.01
C SER A 236 -18.67 3.94 -30.93
N LEU A 237 -17.80 4.26 -29.99
CA LEU A 237 -17.99 5.24 -28.92
C LEU A 237 -17.39 6.61 -29.30
N THR A 238 -16.83 6.74 -30.50
CA THR A 238 -16.25 7.98 -31.03
C THR A 238 -16.99 8.56 -32.23
N SER A 239 -18.02 7.87 -32.74
CA SER A 239 -18.73 8.26 -33.97
C SER A 239 -19.59 9.52 -33.86
N HIS A 240 -19.78 10.06 -32.65
CA HIS A 240 -20.57 11.27 -32.43
C HIS A 240 -19.73 12.53 -32.64
N ASP A 241 -20.26 13.55 -33.34
CA ASP A 241 -19.61 14.85 -33.62
C ASP A 241 -19.10 15.63 -32.38
N ALA A 242 -19.38 15.13 -31.17
CA ALA A 242 -18.96 15.72 -29.90
C ALA A 242 -17.71 15.03 -29.31
N VAL A 243 -17.24 13.96 -29.94
CA VAL A 243 -16.09 13.16 -29.54
C VAL A 243 -15.02 13.34 -30.60
N ASP A 244 -13.87 13.90 -30.22
CA ASP A 244 -12.72 14.01 -31.12
C ASP A 244 -11.89 12.73 -31.03
N GLU A 245 -11.98 11.89 -32.06
CA GLU A 245 -11.31 10.59 -32.14
C GLU A 245 -9.78 10.74 -32.19
N GLU A 246 -9.25 11.86 -32.71
CA GLU A 246 -7.81 12.04 -32.93
C GLU A 246 -6.99 12.22 -31.62
N GLU A 247 -7.65 12.40 -30.48
CA GLU A 247 -7.01 12.61 -29.17
C GLU A 247 -7.28 11.49 -28.14
N ILE A 248 -7.96 10.40 -28.50
CA ILE A 248 -8.44 9.39 -27.53
C ILE A 248 -7.98 7.98 -27.86
N ASP A 249 -6.99 7.50 -27.10
CA ASP A 249 -6.44 6.15 -27.29
C ASP A 249 -7.12 5.06 -26.43
N THR A 250 -7.79 5.44 -25.33
CA THR A 250 -8.25 4.48 -24.29
C THR A 250 -9.63 4.82 -23.73
N LEU A 251 -10.30 3.82 -23.14
CA LEU A 251 -11.57 4.02 -22.42
C LEU A 251 -11.46 5.07 -21.31
N GLY A 252 -10.34 5.11 -20.58
CA GLY A 252 -10.10 6.14 -19.57
C GLY A 252 -10.00 7.54 -20.17
N GLY A 253 -9.35 7.66 -21.32
CA GLY A 253 -9.27 8.91 -22.09
C GLY A 253 -10.65 9.40 -22.55
N LEU A 254 -11.49 8.49 -23.04
CA LEU A 254 -12.86 8.81 -23.44
C LEU A 254 -13.67 9.37 -22.26
N VAL A 255 -13.65 8.68 -21.12
CA VAL A 255 -14.39 9.11 -19.92
C VAL A 255 -13.85 10.44 -19.37
N PHE A 256 -12.54 10.65 -19.42
CA PHE A 256 -11.94 11.93 -19.03
C PHE A 256 -12.40 13.07 -19.95
N MET A 257 -12.41 12.85 -21.26
CA MET A 257 -12.86 13.85 -22.23
C MET A 257 -14.34 14.22 -21.98
N LEU A 258 -15.22 13.21 -21.85
CA LEU A 258 -16.65 13.42 -21.62
C LEU A 258 -16.95 14.17 -20.32
N SER A 259 -16.18 13.89 -19.26
CA SER A 259 -16.39 14.51 -17.95
C SER A 259 -15.58 15.79 -17.72
N GLY A 260 -14.58 16.08 -18.56
CA GLY A 260 -13.65 17.20 -18.45
C GLY A 260 -12.70 17.15 -17.24
N ARG A 261 -12.65 16.03 -16.52
CA ARG A 261 -11.82 15.83 -15.31
C ARG A 261 -11.63 14.34 -15.04
N VAL A 262 -10.88 14.00 -13.99
CA VAL A 262 -10.87 12.63 -13.45
C VAL A 262 -12.10 12.44 -12.54
N PRO A 263 -13.07 11.58 -12.90
CA PRO A 263 -14.22 11.30 -12.05
C PRO A 263 -13.84 10.44 -10.83
N ALA A 264 -14.51 10.67 -9.71
CA ALA A 264 -14.32 9.89 -8.49
C ALA A 264 -15.03 8.52 -8.59
N ARG A 265 -14.60 7.61 -7.72
CA ARG A 265 -15.25 6.29 -7.58
C ARG A 265 -16.76 6.43 -7.30
N GLY A 266 -17.55 5.68 -8.06
CA GLY A 266 -19.00 5.62 -7.99
C GLY A 266 -19.72 6.64 -8.86
N GLU A 267 -18.99 7.57 -9.51
CA GLU A 267 -19.59 8.46 -10.49
C GLU A 267 -19.95 7.71 -11.78
N VAL A 268 -21.05 8.12 -12.42
CA VAL A 268 -21.52 7.58 -13.70
C VAL A 268 -21.48 8.68 -14.74
N ILE A 269 -20.78 8.43 -15.84
CA ILE A 269 -20.63 9.35 -16.97
C ILE A 269 -21.44 8.80 -18.13
N GLU A 270 -22.38 9.61 -18.63
CA GLU A 270 -23.25 9.24 -19.74
C GLU A 270 -22.59 9.56 -21.08
N HIS A 271 -22.63 8.60 -22.00
CA HIS A 271 -22.20 8.76 -23.37
C HIS A 271 -23.37 9.34 -24.22
N PRO A 272 -23.11 10.23 -25.18
CA PRO A 272 -24.15 10.75 -26.09
C PRO A 272 -24.92 9.66 -26.85
N GLU A 273 -24.28 8.52 -27.12
CA GLU A 273 -24.92 7.36 -27.77
C GLU A 273 -25.61 6.38 -26.79
N GLY A 274 -25.75 6.76 -25.52
CA GLY A 274 -26.53 6.02 -24.52
C GLY A 274 -25.77 4.96 -23.72
N ALA A 275 -24.46 4.79 -23.94
CA ALA A 275 -23.63 3.99 -23.05
C ALA A 275 -23.38 4.71 -21.71
N GLU A 276 -23.23 3.97 -20.62
CA GLU A 276 -22.91 4.52 -19.30
C GLU A 276 -21.55 4.00 -18.81
N PHE A 277 -20.73 4.89 -18.26
CA PHE A 277 -19.44 4.56 -17.67
C PHE A 277 -19.47 4.82 -16.16
N GLU A 278 -19.57 3.77 -15.36
CA GLU A 278 -19.46 3.86 -13.89
C GLU A 278 -18.01 3.65 -13.45
N VAL A 279 -17.48 4.57 -12.65
CA VAL A 279 -16.13 4.47 -12.09
C VAL A 279 -16.10 3.48 -10.94
N ILE A 280 -15.53 2.30 -11.15
CA ILE A 280 -15.36 1.30 -10.08
C ILE A 280 -14.19 1.68 -9.18
N ASP A 281 -13.10 2.13 -9.80
CA ASP A 281 -11.87 2.46 -9.10
C ASP A 281 -11.11 3.58 -9.81
N ALA A 282 -10.64 4.55 -9.03
CA ALA A 282 -9.89 5.72 -9.48
C ALA A 282 -9.04 6.26 -8.34
N ASP A 283 -7.90 6.84 -8.69
CA ASP A 283 -7.07 7.66 -7.81
C ASP A 283 -7.21 9.15 -8.21
N PRO A 284 -6.65 10.11 -7.44
CA PRO A 284 -6.79 11.54 -7.77
C PRO A 284 -6.22 11.96 -9.13
N ARG A 285 -5.38 11.14 -9.75
CA ARG A 285 -4.68 11.44 -11.01
C ARG A 285 -5.27 10.69 -12.20
N ARG A 286 -5.89 9.53 -12.00
CA ARG A 286 -6.41 8.70 -13.10
C ARG A 286 -7.52 7.73 -12.68
N ILE A 287 -8.31 7.34 -13.67
CA ILE A 287 -9.24 6.22 -13.57
C ILE A 287 -8.44 4.91 -13.66
N LYS A 288 -8.80 3.91 -12.85
CA LYS A 288 -8.19 2.58 -12.91
C LYS A 288 -9.11 1.56 -13.58
N ARG A 289 -10.39 1.53 -13.19
CA ARG A 289 -11.36 0.54 -13.65
C ARG A 289 -12.76 1.14 -13.82
N LEU A 290 -13.42 0.74 -14.90
CA LEU A 290 -14.73 1.22 -15.31
C LEU A 290 -15.69 0.04 -15.47
N ARG A 291 -16.97 0.27 -15.17
CA ARG A 291 -18.06 -0.55 -15.69
C ARG A 291 -18.70 0.18 -16.85
N VAL A 292 -18.76 -0.47 -18.01
CA VAL A 292 -19.42 0.05 -19.21
C VAL A 292 -20.76 -0.66 -19.36
N ARG A 293 -21.87 0.08 -19.40
CA ARG A 293 -23.20 -0.45 -19.71
C ARG A 293 -23.63 0.06 -21.07
N LEU A 294 -24.04 -0.85 -21.94
CA LEU A 294 -24.56 -0.53 -23.27
C LEU A 294 -26.07 -0.24 -23.20
N PRO A 295 -26.59 0.67 -24.04
CA PRO A 295 -28.00 1.09 -24.01
C PRO A 295 -28.98 -0.08 -24.25
N ASP A 296 -28.57 -1.11 -25.00
CA ASP A 296 -29.41 -2.27 -25.34
C ASP A 296 -29.24 -3.47 -24.39
N ALA A 297 -28.57 -3.29 -23.24
CA ALA A 297 -28.34 -4.32 -22.23
C ALA A 297 -29.57 -4.63 -21.33
N ALA A 298 -30.70 -3.96 -21.57
CA ALA A 298 -31.90 -4.10 -20.75
C ALA A 298 -32.69 -5.38 -21.08
N ALA A 299 -32.49 -6.42 -20.29
CA ALA A 299 -33.52 -7.42 -19.96
C ALA A 299 -33.34 -7.95 -18.53
#